data_AF-A0A6A5X416-F1
#
_entry.id   AF-A0A6A5X416-F1
#
_cell.length_a   1.000
_cell.length_b   1.000
_cell.length_c   1.000
_cell.angle_alpha   90.00
_cell.angle_beta   90.00
_cell.angle_gamma   90.00
#
_symmetry.space_group_name_H-M   'P 1'
#
loop_
_entity.id
_entity.type
_entity.pdbx_description
1 polymer ?
#
loop_
_entity_poly.entity_id
_entity_poly.type
_entity_poly.pdbx_seq_one_letter_code
_entity_poly.pdbx_strand_id
1 'polypeptide(L)'
;SIAPPENLQLQSHLLQLPNEIKHAIYGYCFAAGVPIIDPVINDKRQDGDNKAPVLGIALLQTCRRVYYEADRRPLFSHNIFRFTSVDRVRSFFRSLGSDFTPFLHDIEIDTRKVHSNHPGIGREWLHYLAWGGGSWGKTLGSLREDAPGLKCLRLNFESWPSIPMFRSELWNLLRCMMGQMEGLERILVIGASKGAGMAKREPWSSVHFVGGDDVGSDDLIQRMWNTVDGEDDHKVIRWTRCDGKLHLEVVSKAYLVKNIDRRWIERSMQKKQTDPWPANGT
;
A
#
# COMPACT_ATOMS: atom_id res chain seq x y z
N SER A 1 11.38 -15.48 -3.86
CA SER A 1 12.74 -15.93 -3.55
C SER A 1 13.71 -15.18 -4.44
N ILE A 2 14.86 -14.80 -3.89
CA ILE A 2 15.98 -14.25 -4.67
C ILE A 2 16.89 -15.45 -4.94
N ALA A 3 17.26 -15.71 -6.19
CA ALA A 3 18.13 -16.83 -6.52
C ALA A 3 19.51 -16.64 -5.86
N PRO A 4 20.15 -17.73 -5.38
CA PRO A 4 21.50 -17.66 -4.87
C PRO A 4 22.48 -17.20 -5.97
N PRO A 5 23.58 -16.53 -5.62
CA PRO A 5 24.58 -16.12 -6.59
C PRO A 5 25.22 -17.33 -7.28
N GLU A 6 25.30 -17.28 -8.60
CA GLU A 6 26.11 -18.21 -9.40
C GLU A 6 27.62 -17.89 -9.29
N ASN A 7 27.96 -16.71 -8.79
CA ASN A 7 29.34 -16.26 -8.60
C ASN A 7 30.08 -17.14 -7.56
N LEU A 8 31.28 -17.59 -7.92
CA LEU A 8 32.20 -18.33 -7.05
C LEU A 8 32.96 -17.44 -6.04
N GLN A 9 32.84 -16.12 -6.16
CA GLN A 9 33.45 -15.19 -5.23
C GLN A 9 32.95 -15.47 -3.79
N LEU A 10 33.89 -15.74 -2.90
CA LEU A 10 33.60 -16.14 -1.51
C LEU A 10 33.43 -14.94 -0.57
N GLN A 11 34.06 -13.80 -0.88
CA GLN A 11 34.10 -12.62 0.00
C GLN A 11 33.94 -11.31 -0.78
N SER A 12 33.36 -10.32 -0.11
CA SER A 12 33.18 -8.95 -0.59
C SER A 12 33.75 -7.98 0.45
N HIS A 13 34.36 -6.87 0.03
CA HIS A 13 34.80 -5.81 0.96
C HIS A 13 33.64 -5.24 1.78
N LEU A 14 32.40 -5.36 1.28
CA LEU A 14 31.20 -5.03 2.04
C LEU A 14 31.13 -5.76 3.40
N LEU A 15 31.66 -6.99 3.47
CA LEU A 15 31.63 -7.80 4.69
C LEU A 15 32.62 -7.33 5.76
N GLN A 16 33.62 -6.53 5.38
CA GLN A 16 34.60 -5.95 6.30
C GLN A 16 34.03 -4.72 7.03
N LEU A 17 32.89 -4.18 6.56
CA LEU A 17 32.25 -3.03 7.18
C LEU A 17 31.56 -3.42 8.49
N PRO A 18 31.50 -2.50 9.48
CA PRO A 18 30.68 -2.66 10.67
C PRO A 18 29.21 -2.96 10.33
N ASN A 19 28.53 -3.68 11.21
CA ASN A 19 27.14 -4.10 10.98
C ASN A 19 26.20 -2.92 10.78
N GLU A 20 26.44 -1.82 11.48
CA GLU A 20 25.68 -0.57 11.38
C GLU A 20 25.73 0.00 9.96
N ILE A 21 26.94 0.01 9.36
CA ILE A 21 27.15 0.51 8.00
C ILE A 21 26.52 -0.45 6.98
N LYS A 22 26.66 -1.76 7.18
CA LYS A 22 26.02 -2.77 6.31
C LYS A 22 24.50 -2.62 6.33
N HIS A 23 23.89 -2.49 7.51
CA HIS A 23 22.45 -2.28 7.65
C HIS A 23 22.00 -0.98 6.99
N ALA A 24 22.76 0.11 7.11
CA ALA A 24 22.46 1.36 6.42
C ALA A 24 22.49 1.17 4.89
N ILE A 25 23.53 0.54 4.35
CA ILE A 25 23.65 0.23 2.92
C ILE A 25 22.46 -0.61 2.45
N TYR A 26 22.15 -1.71 3.15
CA TYR A 26 21.02 -2.55 2.80
C TYR A 26 19.69 -1.80 2.88
N GLY A 27 19.50 -0.95 3.89
CA GLY A 27 18.32 -0.11 4.02
C GLY A 27 18.09 0.78 2.79
N TYR A 28 19.14 1.44 2.31
CA TYR A 28 19.03 2.29 1.10
C TYR A 28 18.89 1.47 -0.18
N CYS A 29 19.62 0.37 -0.30
CA CYS A 29 19.62 -0.43 -1.53
C CYS A 29 18.36 -1.29 -1.70
N PHE A 30 17.72 -1.67 -0.61
CA PHE A 30 16.52 -2.52 -0.64
C PHE A 30 15.22 -1.74 -0.63
N ALA A 31 15.25 -0.40 -0.57
CA ALA A 31 14.08 0.45 -0.73
C ALA A 31 13.85 0.81 -2.21
N ALA A 32 12.67 0.50 -2.72
CA ALA A 32 12.20 0.95 -4.02
C ALA A 32 11.60 2.36 -3.90
N GLY A 33 11.92 3.22 -4.87
CA GLY A 33 11.29 4.55 -4.98
C GLY A 33 9.85 4.51 -5.50
N VAL A 34 9.37 3.35 -5.97
CA VAL A 34 8.02 3.14 -6.49
C VAL A 34 7.45 1.81 -6.00
N PRO A 35 6.11 1.65 -5.92
CA PRO A 35 5.50 0.38 -5.50
C PRO A 35 5.92 -0.79 -6.38
N ILE A 36 6.14 -1.95 -5.75
CA ILE A 36 6.46 -3.21 -6.43
C ILE A 36 5.13 -3.86 -6.86
N ILE A 37 4.86 -3.89 -8.16
CA ILE A 37 3.56 -4.31 -8.71
C ILE A 37 3.56 -5.80 -9.03
N ASP A 38 2.54 -6.51 -8.55
CA ASP A 38 2.30 -7.95 -8.76
C ASP A 38 3.60 -8.76 -8.70
N PRO A 39 4.37 -8.70 -7.59
CA PRO A 39 5.66 -9.37 -7.47
C PRO A 39 5.53 -10.87 -7.72
N VAL A 40 6.21 -11.36 -8.77
CA VAL A 40 6.24 -12.77 -9.13
C VAL A 40 7.55 -13.38 -8.68
N ILE A 41 7.48 -14.47 -7.91
CA ILE A 41 8.66 -15.12 -7.34
C ILE A 41 9.20 -16.28 -8.20
N ASN A 42 8.43 -16.90 -9.10
CA ASN A 42 8.91 -18.05 -9.90
C ASN A 42 8.27 -18.23 -11.28
N ASP A 43 7.40 -17.33 -11.74
CA ASP A 43 6.73 -17.47 -13.03
C ASP A 43 7.54 -16.80 -14.14
N LYS A 44 7.61 -17.46 -15.30
CA LYS A 44 8.25 -16.91 -16.50
C LYS A 44 7.63 -15.53 -16.75
N ARG A 45 8.48 -14.49 -16.77
CA ARG A 45 8.12 -13.07 -16.93
C ARG A 45 6.87 -12.94 -17.78
N GLN A 46 5.80 -12.39 -17.22
CA GLN A 46 4.69 -11.95 -18.05
C GLN A 46 5.18 -10.76 -18.88
N ASP A 47 5.12 -10.93 -20.20
CA ASP A 47 5.29 -9.84 -21.15
C ASP A 47 4.25 -8.74 -20.82
N GLY A 48 4.76 -7.57 -20.48
CA GLY A 48 3.96 -6.39 -20.18
C GLY A 48 4.77 -5.38 -19.37
N ASP A 49 4.60 -4.10 -19.69
CA ASP A 49 5.30 -2.86 -19.26
C ASP A 49 5.67 -2.67 -17.77
N ASN A 50 5.40 -3.61 -16.87
CA ASN A 50 5.79 -3.53 -15.47
C ASN A 50 7.24 -3.97 -15.29
N LYS A 51 8.18 -3.09 -15.66
CA LYS A 51 9.59 -3.25 -15.24
C LYS A 51 9.63 -3.27 -13.72
N ALA A 52 10.06 -4.40 -13.15
CA ALA A 52 10.32 -4.49 -11.71
C ALA A 52 11.24 -3.34 -11.28
N PRO A 53 10.95 -2.63 -10.18
CA PRO A 53 11.81 -1.55 -9.74
C PRO A 53 13.24 -2.06 -9.52
N VAL A 54 14.21 -1.22 -9.85
CA VAL A 54 15.63 -1.53 -9.65
C VAL A 54 15.90 -1.55 -8.15
N LEU A 55 15.70 -2.71 -7.54
CA LEU A 55 16.15 -2.99 -6.19
C LEU A 55 17.64 -3.32 -6.25
N GLY A 56 18.41 -2.90 -5.26
CA GLY A 56 19.80 -3.27 -5.07
C GLY A 56 20.01 -4.75 -4.71
N ILE A 57 19.10 -5.65 -5.13
CA ILE A 57 19.19 -7.10 -4.94
C ILE A 57 20.43 -7.69 -5.61
N ALA A 58 21.01 -7.01 -6.59
CA ALA A 58 22.32 -7.36 -7.15
C ALA A 58 23.42 -7.41 -6.09
N LEU A 59 23.30 -6.65 -4.99
CA LEU A 59 24.21 -6.74 -3.85
C LEU A 59 24.20 -8.14 -3.23
N LEU A 60 23.02 -8.76 -3.11
CA LEU A 60 22.89 -10.13 -2.61
C LEU A 60 23.55 -11.15 -3.54
N GLN A 61 23.75 -10.78 -4.81
CA GLN A 61 24.36 -11.64 -5.81
C GLN A 61 25.88 -11.43 -5.95
N THR A 62 26.48 -10.48 -5.20
CA THR A 62 27.91 -10.19 -5.31
C THR A 62 28.79 -11.34 -4.86
N CYS A 63 28.46 -12.01 -3.75
CA CYS A 63 29.15 -13.19 -3.27
C CYS A 63 28.23 -14.08 -2.42
N ARG A 64 28.57 -15.37 -2.31
CA ARG A 64 27.77 -16.34 -1.54
C ARG A 64 27.57 -15.92 -0.09
N ARG A 65 28.60 -15.36 0.53
CA ARG A 65 28.56 -14.96 1.94
C ARG A 65 27.62 -13.78 2.18
N VAL A 66 27.61 -12.77 1.30
CA VAL A 66 26.63 -11.67 1.38
C VAL A 66 25.20 -12.19 1.20
N TYR A 67 24.98 -13.14 0.28
CA TYR A 67 23.65 -13.73 0.10
C TYR A 67 23.09 -14.30 1.41
N TYR A 68 23.88 -15.06 2.17
CA TYR A 68 23.42 -15.71 3.40
C TYR A 68 23.44 -14.81 4.64
N GLU A 69 24.35 -13.83 4.72
CA GLU A 69 24.49 -12.97 5.91
C GLU A 69 23.69 -11.66 5.83
N ALA A 70 23.28 -11.23 4.65
CA ALA A 70 22.55 -9.98 4.50
C ALA A 70 21.15 -10.05 5.11
N ASP A 71 20.80 -9.04 5.90
CA ASP A 71 19.45 -8.88 6.40
C ASP A 71 18.51 -8.46 5.26
N ARG A 72 17.56 -9.34 4.93
CA ARG A 72 16.57 -9.14 3.87
C ARG A 72 15.27 -8.53 4.37
N ARG A 73 15.05 -8.44 5.69
CA ARG A 73 13.82 -7.87 6.26
C ARG A 73 13.50 -6.47 5.70
N PRO A 74 14.49 -5.58 5.49
CA PRO A 74 14.26 -4.27 4.85
C PRO A 74 13.59 -4.33 3.46
N LEU A 75 13.78 -5.41 2.69
CA LEU A 75 13.09 -5.58 1.40
C LEU A 75 11.57 -5.68 1.55
N PHE A 76 11.09 -6.14 2.70
CA PHE A 76 9.66 -6.36 2.93
C PHE A 76 9.08 -5.25 3.80
N SER A 77 9.84 -4.74 4.78
CA SER A 77 9.37 -3.76 5.74
C SER A 77 9.34 -2.32 5.23
N HIS A 78 10.13 -1.97 4.21
CA HIS A 78 10.24 -0.59 3.69
C HIS A 78 9.56 -0.38 2.34
N ASN A 79 9.09 -1.44 1.69
CA ASN A 79 8.51 -1.36 0.35
C ASN A 79 6.99 -1.43 0.39
N ILE A 80 6.38 -0.81 -0.60
CA ILE A 80 4.95 -0.91 -0.88
C ILE A 80 4.76 -2.01 -1.91
N PHE A 81 3.94 -3.01 -1.58
CA PHE A 81 3.60 -4.09 -2.51
C PHE A 81 2.20 -3.88 -3.06
N ARG A 82 2.11 -3.67 -4.38
CA ARG A 82 0.86 -3.36 -5.08
C ARG A 82 0.34 -4.60 -5.78
N PHE A 83 -0.93 -4.92 -5.59
CA PHE A 83 -1.57 -6.08 -6.21
C PHE A 83 -2.82 -5.68 -6.99
N THR A 84 -2.97 -6.26 -8.18
CA THR A 84 -4.13 -6.02 -9.04
C THR A 84 -5.24 -7.07 -8.88
N SER A 85 -4.95 -8.19 -8.21
CA SER A 85 -5.91 -9.28 -7.95
C SER A 85 -5.54 -10.09 -6.70
N VAL A 86 -6.54 -10.80 -6.15
CA VAL A 86 -6.36 -11.68 -4.98
C VAL A 86 -5.43 -12.86 -5.30
N ASP A 87 -5.50 -13.40 -6.52
CA ASP A 87 -4.60 -14.48 -6.94
C ASP A 87 -3.12 -14.09 -6.84
N ARG A 88 -2.78 -12.86 -7.25
CA ARG A 88 -1.42 -12.33 -7.21
C ARG A 88 -0.89 -12.17 -5.79
N VAL A 89 -1.67 -11.59 -4.89
CA VAL A 89 -1.25 -11.38 -3.50
C VAL A 89 -1.08 -12.72 -2.79
N ARG A 90 -1.99 -13.68 -2.99
CA ARG A 90 -1.88 -15.01 -2.39
C ARG A 90 -0.69 -15.79 -2.92
N SER A 91 -0.48 -15.77 -4.24
CA SER A 91 0.68 -16.41 -4.86
C SER A 91 1.99 -15.83 -4.31
N PHE A 92 2.04 -14.51 -4.12
CA PHE A 92 3.18 -13.84 -3.49
C PHE A 92 3.41 -14.33 -2.05
N PHE A 93 2.40 -14.29 -1.17
CA PHE A 93 2.52 -14.76 0.21
C PHE A 93 2.94 -16.23 0.32
N ARG A 94 2.31 -17.11 -0.46
CA ARG A 94 2.69 -18.54 -0.51
C ARG A 94 4.15 -18.74 -0.90
N SER A 95 4.64 -17.93 -1.83
CA SER A 95 6.01 -18.03 -2.34
C SER A 95 7.06 -17.35 -1.45
N LEU A 96 6.62 -16.46 -0.56
CA LEU A 96 7.48 -15.73 0.36
C LEU A 96 7.85 -16.58 1.58
N GLY A 97 6.92 -17.41 2.05
CA GLY A 97 7.08 -18.27 3.22
C GLY A 97 6.83 -17.52 4.54
N SER A 98 6.76 -18.29 5.64
CA SER A 98 6.44 -17.78 6.98
C SER A 98 7.47 -16.82 7.55
N ASP A 99 8.73 -16.92 7.10
CA ASP A 99 9.83 -16.18 7.71
C ASP A 99 9.79 -14.69 7.40
N PHE A 100 9.32 -14.33 6.19
CA PHE A 100 9.32 -12.93 5.73
C PHE A 100 7.94 -12.28 5.75
N THR A 101 6.88 -13.09 5.79
CA THR A 101 5.49 -12.65 5.81
C THR A 101 5.17 -11.64 6.94
N PRO A 102 5.67 -11.81 8.19
CA PRO A 102 5.46 -10.84 9.27
C PRO A 102 6.09 -9.47 9.05
N PHE A 103 7.04 -9.34 8.10
CA PHE A 103 7.71 -8.08 7.79
C PHE A 103 7.00 -7.30 6.68
N LEU A 104 5.94 -7.84 6.08
CA LEU A 104 5.13 -7.12 5.10
C LEU A 104 4.17 -6.17 5.82
N HIS A 105 4.53 -4.89 5.81
CA HIS A 105 3.82 -3.86 6.55
C HIS A 105 2.92 -2.98 5.68
N ASP A 106 3.14 -2.90 4.37
CA ASP A 106 2.48 -1.94 3.48
C ASP A 106 2.01 -2.61 2.19
N ILE A 107 0.69 -2.74 2.04
CA ILE A 107 0.05 -3.37 0.90
C ILE A 107 -0.86 -2.37 0.21
N GLU A 108 -0.80 -2.36 -1.11
CA GLU A 108 -1.67 -1.55 -1.96
C GLU A 108 -2.54 -2.43 -2.85
N ILE A 109 -3.84 -2.21 -2.83
CA ILE A 109 -4.81 -2.84 -3.73
C ILE A 109 -5.09 -1.87 -4.88
N ASP A 110 -4.78 -2.30 -6.10
CA ASP A 110 -5.01 -1.52 -7.31
C ASP A 110 -6.29 -1.95 -8.01
N THR A 111 -7.26 -1.03 -8.07
CA THR A 111 -8.59 -1.29 -8.63
C THR A 111 -8.68 -1.16 -10.15
N ARG A 112 -7.56 -0.91 -10.87
CA ARG A 112 -7.58 -0.71 -12.33
C ARG A 112 -8.21 -1.85 -13.14
N LYS A 113 -8.21 -3.08 -12.61
CA LYS A 113 -8.78 -4.27 -13.28
C LYS A 113 -10.23 -4.55 -12.88
N VAL A 114 -10.81 -3.79 -11.95
CA VAL A 114 -12.20 -3.95 -11.53
C VAL A 114 -13.15 -3.50 -12.65
N HIS A 115 -14.21 -4.26 -12.90
CA HIS A 115 -15.15 -4.00 -13.99
C HIS A 115 -16.57 -4.53 -13.64
N SER A 116 -17.63 -3.81 -13.97
CA SER A 116 -19.02 -4.30 -13.83
C SER A 116 -19.35 -5.56 -14.66
N ASN A 117 -18.75 -5.74 -15.84
CA ASN A 117 -18.96 -6.95 -16.68
C ASN A 117 -18.22 -8.18 -16.15
N HIS A 118 -17.18 -7.95 -15.33
CA HIS A 118 -16.40 -9.00 -14.68
C HIS A 118 -16.28 -8.70 -13.18
N PRO A 119 -17.40 -8.77 -12.42
CA PRO A 119 -17.44 -8.37 -11.02
C PRO A 119 -16.63 -9.30 -10.11
N GLY A 120 -16.11 -10.42 -10.65
CA GLY A 120 -15.31 -11.41 -9.95
C GLY A 120 -14.14 -10.79 -9.18
N ILE A 121 -13.35 -9.92 -9.82
CA ILE A 121 -12.17 -9.30 -9.18
C ILE A 121 -12.57 -8.45 -7.96
N GLY A 122 -13.63 -7.64 -8.11
CA GLY A 122 -14.14 -6.83 -7.00
C GLY A 122 -14.66 -7.70 -5.85
N ARG A 123 -15.44 -8.75 -6.17
CA ARG A 123 -15.98 -9.69 -5.18
C ARG A 123 -14.89 -10.49 -4.47
N GLU A 124 -13.86 -10.94 -5.20
CA GLU A 124 -12.70 -11.63 -4.62
C GLU A 124 -12.01 -10.74 -3.59
N TRP A 125 -11.75 -9.48 -3.92
CA TRP A 125 -11.17 -8.53 -2.97
C TRP A 125 -12.04 -8.35 -1.72
N LEU A 126 -13.35 -8.19 -1.90
CA LEU A 126 -14.28 -8.08 -0.77
C LEU A 126 -14.24 -9.32 0.12
N HIS A 127 -14.19 -10.53 -0.48
CA HIS A 127 -14.08 -11.77 0.27
C HIS A 127 -12.74 -11.92 0.98
N TYR A 128 -11.65 -11.54 0.34
CA TYR A 128 -10.30 -11.66 0.89
C TYR A 128 -10.04 -10.67 2.03
N LEU A 129 -10.71 -9.51 2.00
CA LEU A 129 -10.67 -8.52 3.09
C LEU A 129 -11.67 -8.81 4.20
N ALA A 130 -12.78 -9.51 3.91
CA ALA A 130 -13.69 -9.98 4.96
C ALA A 130 -12.98 -11.01 5.87
N TRP A 131 -13.09 -10.87 7.19
CA TRP A 131 -12.35 -11.66 8.19
C TRP A 131 -12.78 -13.12 8.37
N GLY A 132 -13.09 -13.82 7.27
CA GLY A 132 -13.55 -15.19 7.34
C GLY A 132 -14.95 -15.33 7.94
N GLY A 133 -15.62 -16.44 7.62
CA GLY A 133 -17.00 -16.68 8.06
C GLY A 133 -17.94 -17.23 6.98
N GLY A 134 -17.48 -17.34 5.73
CA GLY A 134 -18.24 -17.95 4.63
C GLY A 134 -17.53 -19.14 3.98
N SER A 135 -18.21 -19.86 3.09
CA SER A 135 -17.65 -20.95 2.28
C SER A 135 -16.39 -20.54 1.50
N TRP A 136 -16.31 -19.26 1.11
CA TRP A 136 -15.15 -18.66 0.43
C TRP A 136 -13.94 -18.49 1.33
N GLY A 137 -14.09 -18.28 2.65
CA GLY A 137 -12.96 -18.15 3.57
C GLY A 137 -12.09 -19.41 3.61
N LYS A 138 -12.70 -20.59 3.47
CA LYS A 138 -11.97 -21.87 3.38
C LYS A 138 -11.18 -22.04 2.07
N THR A 139 -11.55 -21.31 1.02
CA THR A 139 -10.97 -21.45 -0.33
C THR A 139 -9.96 -20.34 -0.63
N LEU A 140 -10.33 -19.10 -0.30
CA LEU A 140 -9.54 -17.90 -0.56
C LEU A 140 -8.62 -17.51 0.61
N GLY A 141 -8.84 -18.00 1.83
CA GLY A 141 -8.16 -17.45 3.01
C GLY A 141 -8.52 -15.98 3.23
N SER A 142 -7.72 -15.27 4.01
CA SER A 142 -7.90 -13.82 4.26
C SER A 142 -6.58 -13.05 4.24
N LEU A 143 -6.65 -11.76 3.94
CA LEU A 143 -5.49 -10.87 4.02
C LEU A 143 -4.88 -10.83 5.43
N ARG A 144 -5.71 -10.97 6.47
CA ARG A 144 -5.25 -10.96 7.87
C ARG A 144 -4.39 -12.18 8.20
N GLU A 145 -4.76 -13.35 7.69
CA GLU A 145 -3.98 -14.58 7.85
C GLU A 145 -2.70 -14.55 7.02
N ASP A 146 -2.80 -14.06 5.78
CA ASP A 146 -1.66 -13.99 4.87
C ASP A 146 -0.69 -12.87 5.27
N ALA A 147 -1.14 -11.78 5.88
CA ALA A 147 -0.34 -10.60 6.24
C ALA A 147 -0.48 -10.22 7.74
N PRO A 148 -0.03 -11.08 8.68
CA PRO A 148 -0.19 -10.83 10.12
C PRO A 148 0.58 -9.61 10.62
N GLY A 149 1.58 -9.13 9.86
CA GLY A 149 2.36 -7.93 10.16
C GLY A 149 1.83 -6.66 9.48
N LEU A 150 0.67 -6.70 8.82
CA LEU A 150 0.17 -5.56 8.05
C LEU A 150 -0.11 -4.35 8.95
N LYS A 151 0.51 -3.22 8.62
CA LYS A 151 0.34 -1.94 9.33
C LYS A 151 -0.37 -0.89 8.49
N CYS A 152 -0.27 -1.01 7.17
CA CYS A 152 -0.80 -0.07 6.21
C CYS A 152 -1.51 -0.78 5.07
N LEU A 153 -2.78 -0.42 4.86
CA LEU A 153 -3.52 -0.76 3.66
C LEU A 153 -3.72 0.50 2.81
N ARG A 154 -3.41 0.40 1.51
CA ARG A 154 -3.66 1.45 0.52
C ARG A 154 -4.69 0.95 -0.49
N LEU A 155 -5.72 1.74 -0.73
CA LEU A 155 -6.76 1.46 -1.71
C LEU A 155 -6.58 2.42 -2.89
N ASN A 156 -6.09 1.91 -4.03
CA ASN A 156 -5.75 2.71 -5.18
C ASN A 156 -6.86 2.72 -6.24
N PHE A 157 -7.49 3.89 -6.37
CA PHE A 157 -8.52 4.26 -7.32
C PHE A 157 -8.02 5.33 -8.32
N GLU A 158 -6.70 5.49 -8.50
CA GLU A 158 -6.09 6.48 -9.42
C GLU A 158 -6.55 6.32 -10.88
N SER A 159 -7.02 5.12 -11.25
CA SER A 159 -7.51 4.82 -12.59
C SER A 159 -8.92 5.38 -12.83
N TRP A 160 -9.63 5.86 -11.80
CA TRP A 160 -10.84 6.66 -11.96
C TRP A 160 -10.55 7.89 -12.84
N PRO A 161 -11.40 8.28 -13.81
CA PRO A 161 -12.71 7.74 -14.18
C PRO A 161 -12.70 6.62 -15.23
N SER A 162 -11.55 6.05 -15.53
CA SER A 162 -11.39 5.02 -16.58
C SER A 162 -11.78 3.62 -16.12
N ILE A 163 -12.08 3.43 -14.83
CA ILE A 163 -12.56 2.15 -14.30
C ILE A 163 -13.95 1.88 -14.88
N PRO A 164 -14.17 0.78 -15.62
CA PRO A 164 -15.44 0.47 -16.29
C PRO A 164 -16.46 -0.09 -15.28
N MET A 165 -16.82 0.74 -14.31
CA MET A 165 -17.78 0.45 -13.27
C MET A 165 -18.69 1.66 -13.01
N PHE A 166 -19.96 1.43 -12.69
CA PHE A 166 -20.84 2.50 -12.30
C PHE A 166 -20.33 3.18 -11.02
N ARG A 167 -20.48 4.51 -10.92
CA ARG A 167 -19.99 5.30 -9.78
C ARG A 167 -20.49 4.78 -8.44
N SER A 168 -21.78 4.48 -8.36
CA SER A 168 -22.41 3.92 -7.15
C SER A 168 -21.85 2.55 -6.78
N GLU A 169 -21.57 1.69 -7.77
CA GLU A 169 -20.94 0.38 -7.55
C GLU A 169 -19.49 0.53 -7.06
N LEU A 170 -18.73 1.45 -7.65
CA LEU A 170 -17.34 1.70 -7.28
C LEU A 170 -17.24 2.30 -5.87
N TRP A 171 -18.18 3.18 -5.52
CA TRP A 171 -18.33 3.71 -4.16
C TRP A 171 -18.66 2.62 -3.16
N ASN A 172 -19.64 1.77 -3.48
CA ASN A 172 -20.00 0.64 -2.61
C ASN A 172 -18.84 -0.34 -2.45
N LEU A 173 -18.06 -0.59 -3.51
CA LEU A 173 -16.85 -1.41 -3.43
C LEU A 173 -15.84 -0.82 -2.44
N LEU A 174 -15.51 0.47 -2.58
CA LEU A 174 -14.61 1.18 -1.66
C LEU A 174 -15.09 1.09 -0.21
N ARG A 175 -16.38 1.34 0.03
CA ARG A 175 -16.99 1.23 1.37
C ARG A 175 -16.88 -0.18 1.96
N CYS A 176 -17.17 -1.20 1.15
CA CYS A 176 -17.14 -2.58 1.57
C CYS A 176 -15.71 -3.09 1.81
N MET A 177 -14.72 -2.62 1.04
CA MET A 177 -13.30 -2.96 1.25
C MET A 177 -12.79 -2.50 2.63
N MET A 178 -13.30 -1.40 3.16
CA MET A 178 -12.93 -0.90 4.49
C MET A 178 -13.81 -1.45 5.63
N GLY A 179 -14.98 -2.01 5.31
CA GLY A 179 -16.01 -2.30 6.31
C GLY A 179 -15.66 -3.41 7.32
N GLN A 180 -14.60 -4.17 7.06
CA GLN A 180 -14.12 -5.27 7.92
C GLN A 180 -12.62 -5.15 8.16
N MET A 181 -12.03 -3.95 8.12
CA MET A 181 -10.63 -3.73 8.44
C MET A 181 -10.52 -2.98 9.78
N GLU A 182 -9.59 -3.37 10.63
CA GLU A 182 -9.31 -2.79 11.96
C GLU A 182 -7.85 -3.06 12.31
N GLY A 183 -7.33 -2.37 13.33
CA GLY A 183 -6.00 -2.68 13.87
C GLY A 183 -4.83 -2.17 13.02
N LEU A 184 -5.09 -1.35 11.99
CA LEU A 184 -4.03 -0.78 11.15
C LEU A 184 -3.37 0.42 11.84
N GLU A 185 -2.08 0.67 11.59
CA GLU A 185 -1.44 1.93 12.00
C GLU A 185 -1.85 3.09 11.10
N ARG A 186 -2.23 2.79 9.85
CA ARG A 186 -2.72 3.76 8.85
C ARG A 186 -3.51 3.10 7.71
N ILE A 187 -4.39 3.88 7.11
CA ILE A 187 -5.08 3.54 5.86
C ILE A 187 -4.96 4.69 4.88
N LEU A 188 -4.80 4.39 3.59
CA LEU A 188 -4.76 5.38 2.53
C LEU A 188 -5.76 5.05 1.42
N VAL A 189 -6.41 6.08 0.88
CA VAL A 189 -7.19 6.00 -0.35
C VAL A 189 -6.55 6.93 -1.37
N ILE A 190 -6.19 6.38 -2.53
CA ILE A 190 -5.51 7.11 -3.60
C ILE A 190 -6.52 7.33 -4.72
N GLY A 191 -6.77 8.59 -5.05
CA GLY A 191 -7.71 8.99 -6.09
C GLY A 191 -7.05 9.75 -7.24
N ALA A 192 -7.80 9.96 -8.30
CA ALA A 192 -7.43 10.84 -9.39
C ALA A 192 -7.76 12.30 -9.04
N SER A 193 -6.76 13.18 -9.13
CA SER A 193 -6.90 14.60 -8.80
C SER A 193 -6.15 15.45 -9.82
N LYS A 194 -6.66 15.44 -11.06
CA LYS A 194 -6.08 16.18 -12.18
C LYS A 194 -6.87 17.45 -12.48
N GLY A 195 -6.15 18.54 -12.74
CA GLY A 195 -6.71 19.81 -13.22
C GLY A 195 -7.16 20.77 -12.11
N ALA A 196 -7.31 22.05 -12.50
CA ALA A 196 -7.59 23.15 -11.59
C ALA A 196 -8.94 23.04 -10.86
N GLY A 197 -9.94 22.39 -11.49
CA GLY A 197 -11.23 22.13 -10.85
C GLY A 197 -11.13 21.20 -9.65
N MET A 198 -10.28 20.17 -9.72
CA MET A 198 -10.06 19.21 -8.63
C MET A 198 -9.32 19.85 -7.45
N ALA A 199 -8.45 20.82 -7.69
CA ALA A 199 -7.75 21.55 -6.61
C ALA A 199 -8.71 22.38 -5.74
N LYS A 200 -9.88 22.77 -6.26
CA LYS A 200 -10.91 23.50 -5.51
C LYS A 200 -11.82 22.56 -4.68
N ARG A 201 -11.79 21.26 -4.95
CA ARG A 201 -12.55 20.26 -4.20
C ARG A 201 -11.84 19.92 -2.90
N GLU A 202 -12.63 19.65 -1.88
CA GLU A 202 -12.13 19.23 -0.57
C GLU A 202 -11.35 17.91 -0.70
N PRO A 203 -10.22 17.75 0.00
CA PRO A 203 -9.39 16.54 -0.13
C PRO A 203 -10.10 15.22 0.22
N TRP A 204 -11.15 15.28 1.04
CA TRP A 204 -11.96 14.12 1.40
C TRP A 204 -13.19 13.93 0.50
N SER A 205 -13.37 14.77 -0.52
CA SER A 205 -14.47 14.64 -1.47
C SER A 205 -14.36 13.33 -2.26
N SER A 206 -15.46 12.58 -2.31
CA SER A 206 -15.64 11.37 -3.13
C SER A 206 -15.38 11.59 -4.62
N VAL A 207 -15.45 12.84 -5.12
CA VAL A 207 -15.12 13.19 -6.50
C VAL A 207 -13.70 12.76 -6.88
N HIS A 208 -12.77 12.78 -5.93
CA HIS A 208 -11.38 12.34 -6.15
C HIS A 208 -11.25 10.83 -6.38
N PHE A 209 -12.17 10.02 -5.85
CA PHE A 209 -12.00 8.57 -5.76
C PHE A 209 -12.98 7.80 -6.65
N VAL A 210 -14.24 8.27 -6.73
CA VAL A 210 -15.34 7.57 -7.42
C VAL A 210 -16.28 8.51 -8.19
N GLY A 211 -16.11 9.83 -8.09
CA GLY A 211 -16.70 10.80 -9.02
C GLY A 211 -18.16 11.22 -8.78
N GLY A 212 -18.56 11.50 -7.55
CA GLY A 212 -19.89 12.07 -7.25
C GLY A 212 -19.86 12.91 -5.97
N ASP A 213 -20.73 13.92 -5.89
CA ASP A 213 -21.00 14.72 -4.66
C ASP A 213 -22.21 14.15 -3.87
N ASP A 214 -22.88 13.13 -4.41
CA ASP A 214 -24.14 12.53 -3.96
C ASP A 214 -23.98 11.46 -2.87
N VAL A 215 -22.75 11.11 -2.51
CA VAL A 215 -22.44 9.99 -1.61
C VAL A 215 -21.93 10.38 -0.22
N GLY A 216 -21.82 11.68 0.06
CA GLY A 216 -21.42 12.24 1.38
C GLY A 216 -19.94 12.03 1.72
N SER A 217 -19.22 13.12 1.97
CA SER A 217 -17.79 13.12 2.35
C SER A 217 -17.50 12.38 3.65
N ASP A 218 -18.40 12.50 4.62
CA ASP A 218 -18.14 12.10 6.00
C ASP A 218 -18.09 10.57 6.15
N ASP A 219 -18.79 9.83 5.27
CA ASP A 219 -18.77 8.37 5.28
C ASP A 219 -17.39 7.80 4.93
N LEU A 220 -16.62 8.45 4.04
CA LEU A 220 -15.27 7.97 3.69
C LEU A 220 -14.33 8.08 4.89
N ILE A 221 -14.29 9.28 5.49
CA ILE A 221 -13.39 9.57 6.61
C ILE A 221 -13.75 8.70 7.80
N GLN A 222 -15.03 8.60 8.16
CA GLN A 222 -15.46 7.77 9.28
C GLN A 222 -15.05 6.31 9.09
N ARG A 223 -15.19 5.77 7.87
CA ARG A 223 -14.74 4.40 7.57
C ARG A 223 -13.23 4.26 7.71
N MET A 224 -12.46 5.14 7.10
CA MET A 224 -11.00 5.13 7.23
C MET A 224 -10.57 5.22 8.70
N TRP A 225 -11.23 6.07 9.48
CA TRP A 225 -10.99 6.28 10.90
C TRP A 225 -11.19 5.02 11.74
N ASN A 226 -12.24 4.24 11.44
CA ASN A 226 -12.54 3.00 12.13
C ASN A 226 -11.55 1.87 11.81
N THR A 227 -10.82 1.95 10.69
CA THR A 227 -9.82 0.93 10.33
C THR A 227 -8.49 1.08 11.06
N VAL A 228 -8.21 2.29 11.55
CA VAL A 228 -6.96 2.62 12.22
C VAL A 228 -7.10 2.38 13.72
N ASP A 229 -6.13 1.71 14.31
CA ASP A 229 -6.08 1.44 15.75
C ASP A 229 -5.84 2.69 16.58
N GLY A 230 -6.25 2.65 17.85
CA GLY A 230 -6.09 3.72 18.83
C GLY A 230 -7.35 4.54 19.10
N GLU A 231 -7.26 5.39 20.12
CA GLU A 231 -8.31 6.33 20.52
C GLU A 231 -8.46 7.48 19.51
N ASP A 232 -9.61 8.14 19.51
CA ASP A 232 -9.94 9.16 18.51
C ASP A 232 -8.99 10.38 18.57
N ASP A 233 -8.58 10.79 19.75
CA ASP A 233 -7.59 11.85 19.95
C ASP A 233 -6.17 11.45 19.51
N HIS A 234 -5.94 10.18 19.19
CA HIS A 234 -4.66 9.64 18.74
C HIS A 234 -4.60 9.38 17.23
N LYS A 235 -5.56 9.87 16.44
CA LYS A 235 -5.60 9.73 14.98
C LYS A 235 -5.56 11.08 14.29
N VAL A 236 -5.07 11.09 13.06
CA VAL A 236 -4.91 12.31 12.24
C VAL A 236 -5.33 12.00 10.81
N ILE A 237 -6.07 12.92 10.19
CA ILE A 237 -6.37 12.91 8.76
C ILE A 237 -5.27 13.69 8.06
N ARG A 238 -4.76 13.19 6.94
CA ARG A 238 -3.74 13.86 6.14
C ARG A 238 -4.07 13.72 4.67
N TRP A 239 -3.61 14.67 3.88
CA TRP A 239 -3.69 14.56 2.43
C TRP A 239 -2.46 15.10 1.73
N THR A 240 -2.21 14.57 0.53
CA THR A 240 -1.11 15.00 -0.34
C THR A 240 -1.53 14.89 -1.80
N ARG A 241 -1.30 15.96 -2.55
CA ARG A 241 -1.50 16.04 -4.00
C ARG A 241 -0.14 16.01 -4.69
N CYS A 242 0.10 14.97 -5.48
CA CYS A 242 1.30 14.83 -6.30
C CYS A 242 0.94 14.11 -7.61
N ASP A 243 1.57 14.52 -8.71
CA ASP A 243 1.47 13.85 -10.01
C ASP A 243 0.03 13.60 -10.51
N GLY A 244 -0.88 14.53 -10.21
CA GLY A 244 -2.30 14.41 -10.57
C GLY A 244 -3.09 13.38 -9.76
N LYS A 245 -2.56 12.99 -8.60
CA LYS A 245 -3.18 12.06 -7.64
C LYS A 245 -3.49 12.78 -6.35
N LEU A 246 -4.47 12.28 -5.62
CA LEU A 246 -4.74 12.67 -4.25
C LEU A 246 -4.60 11.45 -3.35
N HIS A 247 -3.70 11.56 -2.38
CA HIS A 247 -3.52 10.59 -1.32
C HIS A 247 -4.25 11.13 -0.11
N LEU A 248 -5.35 10.49 0.28
CA LEU A 248 -6.04 10.75 1.55
C LEU A 248 -5.62 9.66 2.53
N GLU A 249 -5.21 10.04 3.73
CA GLU A 249 -4.64 9.15 4.74
C GLU A 249 -5.33 9.39 6.08
N VAL A 250 -5.66 8.31 6.79
CA VAL A 250 -5.88 8.36 8.24
C VAL A 250 -4.79 7.54 8.89
N VAL A 251 -4.16 8.09 9.93
CA VAL A 251 -2.95 7.53 10.53
C VAL A 251 -2.89 7.81 12.01
N SER A 252 -2.33 6.86 12.77
CA SER A 252 -2.09 7.03 14.20
C SER A 252 -0.98 8.07 14.47
N LYS A 253 -1.16 8.88 15.51
CA LYS A 253 -0.14 9.84 16.00
C LYS A 253 1.16 9.14 16.35
N ALA A 254 1.09 7.92 16.92
CA ALA A 254 2.26 7.10 17.22
C ALA A 254 3.09 6.81 15.97
N TYR A 255 2.45 6.44 14.85
CA TYR A 255 3.13 6.26 13.58
C TYR A 255 3.75 7.56 13.06
N LEU A 256 3.00 8.67 13.12
CA LEU A 256 3.47 9.98 12.66
C LEU A 256 4.74 10.42 13.38
N VAL A 257 4.74 10.38 14.71
CA VAL A 257 5.88 10.81 15.53
C VAL A 257 7.11 9.94 15.27
N LYS A 258 6.90 8.64 15.09
CA LYS A 258 8.00 7.69 14.87
C LYS A 258 8.63 7.81 13.48
N ASN A 259 7.81 7.95 12.42
CA ASN A 259 8.26 7.74 11.05
C ASN A 259 8.24 8.98 10.15
N ILE A 260 7.49 10.03 10.51
CA ILE A 260 7.26 11.18 9.63
C ILE A 260 7.79 12.47 10.26
N ASP A 261 7.29 12.84 11.44
CA ASP A 261 7.70 14.05 12.13
C ASP A 261 7.76 13.85 13.64
N ARG A 262 9.00 13.74 14.16
CA ARG A 262 9.27 13.58 15.59
C ARG A 262 8.78 14.74 16.46
N ARG A 263 8.52 15.90 15.86
CA ARG A 263 8.07 17.12 16.54
C ARG A 263 6.68 17.53 16.10
N TRP A 264 5.85 16.57 15.68
CA TRP A 264 4.49 16.87 15.26
C TRP A 264 3.73 17.60 16.37
N ILE A 265 3.48 18.89 16.13
CA ILE A 265 2.73 19.80 17.02
C ILE A 265 1.52 20.24 16.20
N GLU A 266 0.33 19.84 16.66
CA GLU A 266 -0.96 20.06 16.03
C GLU A 266 -1.11 21.44 15.39
N ARG A 267 -1.44 21.48 14.09
CA ARG A 267 -2.06 22.64 13.45
C ARG A 267 -3.09 22.18 12.43
N SER A 268 -4.34 22.10 12.87
CA SER A 268 -5.50 22.05 11.98
C SER A 268 -5.55 23.35 11.15
N MET A 269 -5.56 23.22 9.82
CA MET A 269 -5.83 24.36 8.95
C MET A 269 -7.34 24.55 8.77
N GLN A 270 -7.92 25.54 9.44
CA GLN A 270 -9.20 26.13 9.03
C GLN A 270 -8.93 27.25 8.01
N LYS A 271 -9.41 27.11 6.77
CA LYS A 271 -9.43 28.20 5.79
C LYS A 271 -10.78 28.33 5.10
N LYS A 272 -11.09 29.57 4.70
CA LYS A 272 -12.34 29.98 4.03
C LYS A 272 -12.45 29.39 2.62
N GLN A 273 -13.68 29.13 2.23
CA GLN A 273 -14.17 28.22 1.18
C GLN A 273 -13.93 28.65 -0.29
N THR A 274 -13.11 29.68 -0.58
CA THR A 274 -12.95 30.23 -1.94
C THR A 274 -11.60 29.97 -2.59
N ASP A 275 -10.57 29.61 -1.82
CA ASP A 275 -9.23 29.36 -2.34
C ASP A 275 -9.04 27.87 -2.71
N PRO A 276 -8.20 27.55 -3.71
CA PRO A 276 -7.76 26.17 -3.93
C PRO A 276 -7.16 25.59 -2.65
N TRP A 277 -7.48 24.33 -2.36
CA TRP A 277 -6.88 23.64 -1.23
C TRP A 277 -5.36 23.49 -1.46
N PRO A 278 -4.53 23.58 -0.40
CA PRO A 278 -3.10 23.37 -0.53
C PRO A 278 -2.80 21.97 -1.06
N ALA A 279 -1.62 21.80 -1.66
CA ALA A 279 -1.18 20.51 -2.15
C ALA A 279 -1.16 19.46 -1.03
N ASN A 280 -0.74 19.85 0.17
CA ASN A 280 -0.65 18.98 1.33
C ASN A 280 -1.34 19.62 2.54
N GLY A 281 -1.86 18.80 3.44
CA GLY A 281 -2.40 19.27 4.71
C GLY A 281 -2.69 18.14 5.68
N THR A 282 -3.06 18.55 6.89
CA THR A 282 -3.43 17.72 8.04
C THR A 282 -4.65 18.33 8.72
#